data_AF-A0A1S7LLI4-F1
#
_entry.id   AF-A0A1S7LLI4-F1
#
_cell.length_a   1.000
_cell.length_b   1.000
_cell.length_c   1.000
_cell.angle_alpha   90.00
_cell.angle_beta   90.00
_cell.angle_gamma   90.00
#
_symmetry.space_group_name_H-M   'P 1'
#
loop_
_entity.id
_entity.type
_entity.pdbx_description
1 polymer ?
#
loop_
_entity_poly.entity_id
_entity_poly.type
_entity_poly.pdbx_seq_one_letter_code
_entity_poly.pdbx_strand_id
1 'polypeptide(L)'
;MNQRRDFRLHDTSIPLSIRRTAPTRLINASRGKGGALEGKWQEVTLWDISAGGLSFVYDDDGFERGDRLELRVNLANLPGIPPLVLRAQVMGGTSHKNFQRRNFCRFEGVRSSDQDTLQGHLFNRQRMQLQEQAQKEWDDDQEWQEQEEAWEAEADDEALIEVEEDQPQQPAKKRGFRFGDPLPKQPQKADDEKPPEGSEQKQEAPQSGGGNQRQHERFDEVIPFAWRKVEEREYLEAKRFYDADKPLPAPFTSGYQPIDVEPLEKSWAAISVQNHITGQTLAELWKKVDSLCSQVSATKKINLFVPLRDQLIKTTSSLVTLNQIGTLQSENLKRMVAIIDEVFAAQGMTTQDQLKQRRELIRRVREELRTSKRRGSRIQDGMWELFEKLENVIDKVNQYGHDHVFGHTPQDVNVSAGGVAWAEESSSIDRAKLGLRKSKHQEVVPLKRGDHVAVRVGLKGTPWVWVVGYGEVVMVKPLSRRANAQQDTSKGIYPPRRVAMQFTLITDEDTDALVKATHNKQLEERRKQYLDDLEDDDFIF
;
A
#
# COMPACT_ATOMS: atom_id res chain seq x y z
N MET A 1 -9.10 -4.37 -21.88
CA MET A 1 -10.29 -3.97 -21.10
C MET A 1 -10.07 -4.45 -19.68
N ASN A 2 -9.80 -3.50 -18.79
CA ASN A 2 -9.49 -3.73 -17.39
C ASN A 2 -10.58 -4.57 -16.71
N GLN A 3 -10.17 -5.64 -16.02
CA GLN A 3 -10.88 -6.02 -14.81
C GLN A 3 -10.60 -4.89 -13.81
N ARG A 4 -11.45 -3.85 -13.85
CA ARG A 4 -11.87 -3.22 -12.60
C ARG A 4 -12.20 -4.38 -11.66
N ARG A 5 -11.86 -4.29 -10.38
CA ARG A 5 -12.55 -5.13 -9.40
C ARG A 5 -14.02 -4.91 -9.70
N ASP A 6 -14.66 -5.86 -10.37
CA ASP A 6 -16.08 -5.78 -10.66
C ASP A 6 -16.68 -5.96 -9.28
N PHE A 7 -16.91 -4.82 -8.62
CA PHE A 7 -17.39 -4.74 -7.25
C PHE A 7 -18.62 -5.62 -7.16
N ARG A 8 -18.58 -6.62 -6.28
CA ARG A 8 -19.63 -7.62 -6.15
C ARG A 8 -20.46 -7.30 -4.93
N LEU A 9 -21.72 -6.95 -5.15
CA LEU A 9 -22.72 -6.83 -4.11
C LEU A 9 -23.34 -8.20 -3.87
N HIS A 10 -23.31 -8.66 -2.62
CA HIS A 10 -24.03 -9.84 -2.19
C HIS A 10 -25.36 -9.40 -1.55
N ASP A 11 -26.43 -9.36 -2.34
CA ASP A 11 -27.76 -8.98 -1.88
C ASP A 11 -28.81 -9.93 -2.47
N THR A 12 -29.25 -10.89 -1.66
CA THR A 12 -30.25 -11.89 -2.05
C THR A 12 -31.67 -11.32 -2.12
N SER A 13 -31.87 -10.06 -1.68
CA SER A 13 -33.18 -9.41 -1.70
C SER A 13 -33.57 -8.86 -3.08
N ILE A 14 -32.61 -8.74 -4.01
CA ILE A 14 -32.84 -8.23 -5.36
C ILE A 14 -33.52 -9.34 -6.19
N PRO A 15 -34.77 -9.14 -6.64
CA PRO A 15 -35.45 -10.14 -7.46
C PRO A 15 -34.76 -10.28 -8.82
N LEU A 16 -34.44 -11.53 -9.18
CA LEU A 16 -33.80 -11.89 -10.44
C LEU A 16 -34.65 -12.92 -11.18
N SER A 17 -34.95 -12.63 -12.44
CA SER A 17 -35.54 -13.62 -13.36
C SER A 17 -34.62 -13.85 -14.55
N ILE A 18 -34.50 -15.10 -15.00
CA ILE A 18 -33.64 -15.49 -16.12
C ILE A 18 -34.42 -16.25 -17.19
N ARG A 19 -33.93 -16.21 -18.42
CA ARG A 19 -34.48 -16.95 -19.56
C ARG A 19 -33.35 -17.39 -20.48
N ARG A 20 -33.35 -18.65 -20.93
CA ARG A 20 -32.38 -19.12 -21.94
C ARG A 20 -32.76 -18.59 -23.33
N THR A 21 -31.79 -18.00 -24.02
CA THR A 21 -31.94 -17.58 -25.41
C THR A 21 -31.55 -18.73 -26.34
N ALA A 22 -32.36 -18.99 -27.37
CA ALA A 22 -32.10 -20.08 -28.32
C ALA A 22 -30.74 -19.89 -29.02
N PRO A 23 -30.00 -20.98 -29.30
CA PRO A 23 -28.69 -20.88 -29.95
C PRO A 23 -28.81 -20.31 -31.38
N THR A 24 -27.94 -19.36 -31.72
CA THR A 24 -27.90 -18.69 -33.03
C THR A 24 -27.35 -19.59 -34.16
N ARG A 25 -26.93 -20.82 -33.86
CA ARG A 25 -26.46 -21.81 -34.85
C ARG A 25 -27.16 -23.16 -34.61
N LEU A 26 -27.94 -23.58 -35.60
CA LEU A 26 -28.53 -24.92 -35.77
C LEU A 26 -27.46 -25.98 -36.08
N ILE A 27 -26.37 -26.04 -35.31
CA ILE A 27 -25.34 -27.08 -35.47
C ILE A 27 -25.26 -27.81 -34.14
N ASN A 28 -25.85 -29.00 -34.12
CA ASN A 28 -25.84 -29.99 -33.04
C ASN A 28 -26.81 -29.78 -31.88
N ALA A 29 -28.08 -29.47 -32.17
CA ALA A 29 -29.15 -29.86 -31.25
C ALA A 29 -29.35 -31.38 -31.34
N SER A 30 -28.68 -32.14 -30.47
CA SER A 30 -29.09 -33.52 -30.19
C SER A 30 -30.54 -33.47 -29.67
N ARG A 31 -31.49 -33.89 -30.51
CA ARG A 31 -32.89 -34.14 -30.13
C ARG A 31 -32.89 -35.03 -28.88
N GLY A 32 -33.18 -34.45 -27.71
CA GLY A 32 -33.32 -35.20 -26.46
C GLY A 32 -32.84 -34.51 -25.19
N LYS A 33 -32.06 -33.42 -25.26
CA LYS A 33 -31.57 -32.68 -24.06
C LYS A 33 -31.97 -31.19 -24.01
N GLY A 34 -32.88 -30.75 -24.87
CA GLY A 34 -33.52 -29.44 -24.74
C GLY A 34 -34.63 -29.49 -23.68
N GLY A 35 -34.27 -29.70 -22.43
CA GLY A 35 -35.22 -29.72 -21.32
C GLY A 35 -35.83 -28.33 -21.10
N ALA A 36 -37.16 -28.25 -21.20
CA ALA A 36 -38.12 -27.34 -20.54
C ALA A 36 -37.86 -25.81 -20.36
N LEU A 37 -36.72 -25.26 -20.75
CA LEU A 37 -36.21 -23.96 -20.28
C LEU A 37 -36.03 -22.91 -21.39
N GLU A 38 -36.27 -23.27 -22.65
CA GLU A 38 -36.19 -22.32 -23.77
C GLU A 38 -37.42 -21.39 -23.77
N GLY A 39 -37.19 -20.09 -23.60
CA GLY A 39 -38.20 -19.05 -23.83
C GLY A 39 -39.08 -18.63 -22.64
N LYS A 40 -39.05 -19.32 -21.50
CA LYS A 40 -39.79 -18.93 -20.28
C LYS A 40 -38.91 -18.18 -19.28
N TRP A 41 -39.49 -17.18 -18.60
CA TRP A 41 -38.83 -16.49 -17.48
C TRP A 41 -38.95 -17.34 -16.22
N GLN A 42 -37.84 -17.47 -15.50
CA GLN A 42 -37.76 -18.22 -14.25
C GLN A 42 -37.16 -17.36 -13.16
N GLU A 43 -37.76 -17.37 -11.98
CA GLU A 43 -37.22 -16.72 -10.81
C GLU A 43 -36.06 -17.54 -10.25
N VAL A 44 -34.97 -16.85 -9.92
CA VAL A 44 -33.77 -17.44 -9.34
C VAL A 44 -33.28 -16.57 -8.20
N THR A 45 -32.59 -17.19 -7.25
CA THR A 45 -32.01 -16.44 -6.13
C THR A 45 -30.70 -15.82 -6.57
N LEU A 46 -30.63 -14.50 -6.59
CA LEU A 46 -29.38 -13.78 -6.81
C LEU A 46 -28.41 -14.08 -5.65
N TRP A 47 -27.16 -14.39 -5.98
CA TRP A 47 -26.11 -14.59 -4.98
C TRP A 47 -25.16 -13.41 -4.92
N ASP A 48 -24.59 -13.01 -6.06
CA ASP A 48 -23.84 -11.77 -6.18
C ASP A 48 -24.06 -11.10 -7.54
N ILE A 49 -23.94 -9.78 -7.58
CA ILE A 49 -24.03 -8.98 -8.81
C ILE A 49 -22.92 -7.94 -8.85
N SER A 50 -22.42 -7.69 -10.06
CA SER A 50 -21.36 -6.72 -10.32
C SER A 50 -21.60 -6.02 -11.65
N ALA A 51 -20.80 -4.98 -11.95
CA ALA A 51 -20.90 -4.29 -13.24
C ALA A 51 -20.55 -5.18 -14.46
N GLY A 52 -19.80 -6.28 -14.26
CA GLY A 52 -19.34 -7.17 -15.33
C GLY A 52 -20.10 -8.50 -15.45
N GLY A 53 -20.91 -8.85 -14.45
CA GLY A 53 -21.64 -10.11 -14.40
C GLY A 53 -22.32 -10.36 -13.06
N LEU A 54 -23.00 -11.50 -12.96
CA LEU A 54 -23.69 -11.92 -11.74
C LEU A 54 -23.55 -13.43 -11.51
N SER A 55 -23.81 -13.87 -10.28
CA SER A 55 -24.06 -15.27 -9.99
C SER A 55 -25.40 -15.45 -9.29
N PHE A 56 -26.03 -16.58 -9.58
CA PHE A 56 -27.32 -16.97 -9.02
C PHE A 56 -27.30 -18.44 -8.64
N VAL A 57 -28.21 -18.81 -7.76
CA VAL A 57 -28.44 -20.19 -7.35
C VAL A 57 -29.72 -20.69 -8.00
N TYR A 58 -29.67 -21.91 -8.54
CA TYR A 58 -30.82 -22.58 -9.13
C TYR A 58 -30.82 -24.06 -8.75
N ASP A 59 -32.01 -24.62 -8.60
CA ASP A 59 -32.21 -25.98 -8.07
C ASP A 59 -31.94 -27.09 -9.11
N ASP A 60 -31.89 -26.74 -10.40
CA ASP A 60 -31.68 -27.71 -11.50
C ASP A 60 -30.33 -27.50 -12.20
N ASP A 61 -29.75 -28.59 -12.72
CA ASP A 61 -28.48 -28.63 -13.45
C ASP A 61 -28.58 -28.14 -14.91
N GLY A 62 -29.71 -27.52 -15.27
CA GLY A 62 -30.09 -27.18 -16.65
C GLY A 62 -29.24 -26.11 -17.37
N PHE A 63 -28.23 -25.53 -16.71
CA PHE A 63 -27.34 -24.51 -17.29
C PHE A 63 -25.92 -25.03 -17.51
N GLU A 64 -25.47 -24.97 -18.76
CA GLU A 64 -24.13 -25.37 -19.18
C GLU A 64 -23.24 -24.16 -19.50
N ARG A 65 -21.92 -24.36 -19.40
CA ARG A 65 -20.95 -23.33 -19.77
C ARG A 65 -21.09 -23.00 -21.25
N GLY A 66 -21.29 -21.72 -21.56
CA GLY A 66 -21.49 -21.22 -22.91
C GLY A 66 -22.93 -20.83 -23.22
N ASP A 67 -23.89 -21.23 -22.37
CA ASP A 67 -25.29 -20.87 -22.52
C ASP A 67 -25.51 -19.36 -22.47
N ARG A 68 -26.38 -18.87 -23.35
CA ARG A 68 -26.76 -17.46 -23.40
C ARG A 68 -28.10 -17.24 -22.71
N LEU A 69 -28.09 -16.31 -21.76
CA LEU A 69 -29.21 -15.96 -20.92
C LEU A 69 -29.63 -14.52 -21.15
N GLU A 70 -30.92 -14.28 -21.02
CA GLU A 70 -31.50 -12.96 -20.80
C GLU A 70 -31.89 -12.87 -19.33
N LEU A 71 -31.55 -11.76 -18.69
CA LEU A 71 -31.67 -11.51 -17.27
C LEU A 71 -32.58 -10.30 -17.05
N ARG A 72 -33.50 -10.39 -16.09
CA ARG A 72 -34.32 -9.28 -15.59
C ARG A 72 -33.95 -9.05 -14.13
N VAL A 73 -33.35 -7.90 -13.86
CA VAL A 73 -32.90 -7.50 -12.53
C VAL A 73 -33.79 -6.35 -12.03
N ASN A 74 -34.51 -6.56 -10.94
CA ASN A 74 -35.31 -5.51 -10.30
C ASN A 74 -34.49 -4.78 -9.24
N LEU A 75 -33.72 -3.77 -9.64
CA LEU A 75 -32.80 -3.04 -8.74
C LEU A 75 -33.54 -2.19 -7.69
N ALA A 76 -34.65 -1.58 -8.06
CA ALA A 76 -35.53 -0.90 -7.13
C ALA A 76 -36.77 -1.79 -6.97
N ASN A 77 -36.98 -2.38 -5.81
CA ASN A 77 -38.20 -3.13 -5.50
C ASN A 77 -39.40 -2.17 -5.29
N LEU A 78 -39.59 -1.24 -6.23
CA LEU A 78 -40.59 -0.18 -6.21
C LEU A 78 -41.58 -0.39 -7.36
N PRO A 79 -42.90 -0.33 -7.09
CA PRO A 79 -43.91 -0.46 -8.13
C PRO A 79 -43.79 0.69 -9.15
N GLY A 80 -43.71 0.36 -10.43
CA GLY A 80 -43.67 1.33 -11.54
C GLY A 80 -42.30 1.56 -12.19
N ILE A 81 -41.21 1.05 -11.61
CA ILE A 81 -39.88 1.08 -12.24
C ILE A 81 -39.68 -0.22 -13.05
N PRO A 82 -39.40 -0.16 -14.37
CA PRO A 82 -39.21 -1.36 -15.17
C PRO A 82 -37.92 -2.11 -14.80
N PRO A 83 -37.90 -3.46 -14.87
CA PRO A 83 -36.69 -4.26 -14.64
C PRO A 83 -35.58 -3.90 -15.62
N LEU A 84 -34.33 -3.96 -15.14
CA LEU A 84 -33.16 -3.89 -15.99
C LEU A 84 -33.01 -5.20 -16.78
N VAL A 85 -33.07 -5.14 -18.11
CA VAL A 85 -32.95 -6.32 -18.98
C VAL A 85 -31.53 -6.41 -19.53
N LEU A 86 -30.81 -7.47 -19.16
CA LEU A 86 -29.40 -7.69 -19.54
C LEU A 86 -29.25 -9.01 -20.30
N ARG A 87 -28.22 -9.10 -21.15
CA ARG A 87 -27.81 -10.37 -21.76
C ARG A 87 -26.54 -10.86 -21.09
N ALA A 88 -26.43 -12.17 -20.91
CA ALA A 88 -25.26 -12.77 -20.28
C ALA A 88 -24.93 -14.15 -20.85
N GLN A 89 -23.69 -14.58 -20.64
CA GLN A 89 -23.21 -15.91 -20.95
C GLN A 89 -22.80 -16.64 -19.67
N VAL A 90 -23.23 -17.88 -19.53
CA VAL A 90 -22.82 -18.78 -18.43
C VAL A 90 -21.36 -19.14 -18.61
N MET A 91 -20.54 -18.77 -17.63
CA MET A 91 -19.09 -19.04 -17.60
C MET A 91 -18.74 -20.37 -16.94
N GLY A 92 -19.65 -20.89 -16.10
CA GLY A 92 -19.51 -22.15 -15.37
C GLY A 92 -20.43 -22.18 -14.15
N GLY A 93 -20.36 -23.24 -13.35
CA GLY A 93 -21.08 -23.32 -12.08
C GLY A 93 -20.38 -24.24 -11.10
N THR A 94 -20.65 -24.05 -9.81
CA THR A 94 -20.12 -24.86 -8.70
C THR A 94 -21.28 -25.34 -7.84
N SER A 95 -21.22 -26.60 -7.38
CA SER A 95 -22.20 -27.12 -6.43
C SER A 95 -22.17 -26.31 -5.13
N HIS A 96 -23.34 -25.93 -4.65
CA HIS A 96 -23.56 -25.21 -3.40
C HIS A 96 -24.35 -26.10 -2.43
N LYS A 97 -24.41 -25.71 -1.14
CA LYS A 97 -25.14 -26.47 -0.11
C LYS A 97 -26.60 -26.74 -0.53
N ASN A 98 -27.17 -27.88 -0.10
CA ASN A 98 -28.55 -28.31 -0.35
C ASN A 98 -28.89 -28.67 -1.81
N PHE A 99 -27.98 -29.35 -2.53
CA PHE A 99 -28.18 -29.77 -3.93
C PHE A 99 -28.41 -28.64 -4.94
N GLN A 100 -28.30 -27.38 -4.52
CA GLN A 100 -28.43 -26.24 -5.42
C GLN A 100 -27.10 -25.95 -6.12
N ARG A 101 -27.15 -25.48 -7.36
CA ARG A 101 -25.96 -25.11 -8.12
C ARG A 101 -25.84 -23.60 -8.27
N ARG A 102 -24.67 -23.06 -7.90
CA ARG A 102 -24.33 -21.66 -8.12
C ARG A 102 -23.76 -21.50 -9.53
N ASN A 103 -24.44 -20.74 -10.38
CA ASN A 103 -24.05 -20.47 -11.76
C ASN A 103 -23.42 -19.08 -11.88
N PHE A 104 -22.30 -18.98 -12.60
CA PHE A 104 -21.58 -17.73 -12.84
C PHE A 104 -21.85 -17.23 -14.25
N CYS A 105 -22.28 -15.98 -14.38
CA CYS A 105 -22.63 -15.35 -15.66
C CYS A 105 -21.83 -14.08 -15.90
N ARG A 106 -21.43 -13.85 -17.15
CA ARG A 106 -20.78 -12.63 -17.61
C ARG A 106 -21.71 -11.87 -18.55
N PHE A 107 -21.85 -10.56 -18.38
CA PHE A 107 -22.72 -9.78 -19.28
C PHE A 107 -22.16 -9.68 -20.70
N GLU A 108 -23.05 -9.79 -21.69
CA GLU A 108 -22.77 -9.62 -23.12
C GLU A 108 -23.30 -8.26 -23.58
N GLY A 109 -22.42 -7.28 -23.78
CA GLY A 109 -22.76 -6.01 -24.46
C GLY A 109 -23.82 -5.16 -23.74
N VAL A 110 -23.56 -4.76 -22.50
CA VAL A 110 -24.43 -3.87 -21.72
C VAL A 110 -24.42 -2.46 -22.33
N ARG A 111 -25.59 -1.81 -22.43
CA ARG A 111 -25.69 -0.40 -22.84
C ARG A 111 -25.02 0.49 -21.80
N SER A 112 -24.37 1.57 -22.21
CA SER A 112 -23.72 2.49 -21.27
C SER A 112 -24.69 3.04 -20.21
N SER A 113 -25.91 3.40 -20.59
CA SER A 113 -26.97 3.83 -19.66
C SER A 113 -27.30 2.79 -18.58
N ASP A 114 -27.37 1.53 -18.99
CA ASP A 114 -27.76 0.40 -18.13
C ASP A 114 -26.59 0.02 -17.21
N GLN A 115 -25.36 0.14 -17.72
CA GLN A 115 -24.14 -0.05 -16.96
C GLN A 115 -23.96 1.04 -15.90
N ASP A 116 -24.22 2.30 -16.24
CA ASP A 116 -24.16 3.42 -15.30
C ASP A 116 -25.23 3.30 -14.20
N THR A 117 -26.45 2.90 -14.58
CA THR A 117 -27.56 2.65 -13.64
C THR A 117 -27.22 1.52 -12.67
N LEU A 118 -26.71 0.41 -13.20
CA LEU A 118 -26.29 -0.73 -12.38
C LEU A 118 -25.14 -0.35 -11.46
N GLN A 119 -24.12 0.36 -11.96
CA GLN A 119 -22.96 0.77 -11.16
C GLN A 119 -23.35 1.75 -10.05
N GLY A 120 -24.23 2.73 -10.35
CA GLY A 120 -24.75 3.67 -9.38
C GLY A 120 -25.55 2.98 -8.27
N HIS A 121 -26.40 2.01 -8.64
CA HIS A 121 -27.16 1.22 -7.67
C HIS A 121 -26.25 0.40 -6.75
N LEU A 122 -25.27 -0.33 -7.33
CA LEU A 122 -24.32 -1.15 -6.57
C LEU A 122 -23.53 -0.30 -5.56
N PHE A 123 -23.07 0.87 -5.98
CA PHE A 123 -22.31 1.79 -5.13
C PHE A 123 -23.17 2.34 -3.99
N ASN A 124 -24.40 2.79 -4.29
CA ASN A 124 -25.31 3.33 -3.27
C ASN A 124 -25.72 2.25 -2.26
N ARG A 125 -26.06 1.04 -2.71
CA ARG A 125 -26.47 -0.05 -1.82
C ARG A 125 -25.32 -0.50 -0.90
N GLN A 126 -24.10 -0.56 -1.41
CA GLN A 126 -22.91 -0.87 -0.59
C GLN A 126 -22.64 0.22 0.45
N ARG A 127 -22.79 1.50 0.09
CA ARG A 127 -22.68 2.61 1.04
C ARG A 127 -23.71 2.48 2.16
N MET A 128 -24.97 2.14 1.82
CA MET A 128 -26.02 1.90 2.81
C MET A 128 -25.69 0.70 3.72
N GLN A 129 -25.18 -0.41 3.18
CA GLN A 129 -24.77 -1.57 4.00
C GLN A 129 -23.65 -1.24 4.98
N LEU A 130 -22.68 -0.41 4.58
CA LEU A 130 -21.62 0.04 5.48
C LEU A 130 -22.17 0.97 6.58
N GLN A 131 -23.14 1.82 6.25
CA GLN A 131 -23.84 2.65 7.24
C GLN A 131 -24.68 1.81 8.20
N GLU A 132 -25.41 0.81 7.70
CA GLU A 132 -26.18 -0.14 8.50
C GLU A 132 -25.27 -0.96 9.43
N GLN A 133 -24.07 -1.37 8.96
CA GLN A 133 -23.08 -2.07 9.79
C GLN A 133 -22.48 -1.16 10.86
N ALA A 134 -22.08 0.05 10.50
CA ALA A 134 -21.54 1.01 11.46
C ALA A 134 -22.57 1.41 12.52
N GLN A 135 -23.83 1.60 12.12
CA GLN A 135 -24.92 1.86 13.06
C GLN A 135 -25.15 0.68 13.99
N LYS A 136 -25.13 -0.55 13.45
CA LYS A 136 -25.27 -1.74 14.29
C LYS A 136 -24.11 -1.91 15.27
N GLU A 137 -22.88 -1.68 14.83
CA GLU A 137 -21.70 -1.71 15.72
C GLU A 137 -21.82 -0.64 16.81
N TRP A 138 -22.31 0.55 16.47
CA TRP A 138 -22.60 1.61 17.44
C TRP A 138 -23.69 1.23 18.44
N ASP A 139 -24.80 0.65 17.96
CA ASP A 139 -25.91 0.21 18.81
C ASP A 139 -25.48 -0.95 19.71
N ASP A 140 -24.69 -1.90 19.19
CA ASP A 140 -24.11 -3.02 19.95
C ASP A 140 -23.14 -2.49 21.04
N ASP A 141 -22.32 -1.48 20.73
CA ASP A 141 -21.39 -0.84 21.69
C ASP A 141 -22.13 -0.05 22.78
N GLN A 142 -23.23 0.64 22.44
CA GLN A 142 -24.11 1.30 23.41
C GLN A 142 -24.80 0.29 24.34
N GLU A 143 -25.29 -0.84 23.79
CA GLU A 143 -25.90 -1.90 24.60
C GLU A 143 -24.88 -2.53 25.56
N TRP A 144 -23.61 -2.64 25.15
CA TRP A 144 -22.51 -3.06 26.04
C TRP A 144 -22.24 -2.06 27.15
N GLN A 145 -22.24 -0.76 26.86
CA GLN A 145 -22.05 0.29 27.85
C GLN A 145 -23.20 0.32 28.87
N GLU A 146 -24.45 0.22 28.42
CA GLU A 146 -25.61 0.15 29.30
C GLU A 146 -25.58 -1.11 30.19
N GLN A 147 -25.10 -2.25 29.67
CA GLN A 147 -24.89 -3.46 30.46
C GLN A 147 -23.74 -3.34 31.46
N GLU A 148 -22.65 -2.65 31.10
CA GLU A 148 -21.51 -2.42 31.99
C GLU A 148 -21.90 -1.47 33.13
N GLU A 149 -22.61 -0.38 32.84
CA GLU A 149 -23.17 0.52 33.86
C GLU A 149 -24.18 -0.19 34.77
N ALA A 150 -25.01 -1.09 34.23
CA ALA A 150 -25.93 -1.90 35.04
C ALA A 150 -25.20 -2.89 35.95
N TRP A 151 -24.11 -3.51 35.49
CA TRP A 151 -23.27 -4.37 36.32
C TRP A 151 -22.49 -3.61 37.38
N GLU A 152 -22.02 -2.40 37.08
CA GLU A 152 -21.38 -1.52 38.09
C GLU A 152 -22.40 -1.05 39.14
N ALA A 153 -23.64 -0.73 38.72
CA ALA A 153 -24.71 -0.38 39.65
C ALA A 153 -25.15 -1.58 40.53
N GLU A 154 -25.22 -2.79 39.98
CA GLU A 154 -25.48 -4.01 40.78
C GLU A 154 -24.31 -4.35 41.72
N ALA A 155 -23.06 -4.11 41.30
CA ALA A 155 -21.88 -4.30 42.16
C ALA A 155 -21.81 -3.31 43.32
N ASP A 156 -22.28 -2.07 43.12
CA ASP A 156 -22.41 -1.07 44.18
C ASP A 156 -23.57 -1.40 45.15
N ASP A 157 -24.65 -2.04 44.68
CA ASP A 157 -25.74 -2.54 45.54
C ASP A 157 -25.37 -3.84 46.30
N GLU A 158 -24.51 -4.70 45.74
CA GLU A 158 -23.97 -5.89 46.44
C GLU A 158 -22.88 -5.56 47.47
N ALA A 159 -22.27 -4.37 47.42
CA ALA A 159 -21.29 -3.92 48.42
C ALA A 159 -21.91 -3.60 49.81
N LEU A 160 -23.22 -3.72 49.98
CA LEU A 160 -23.91 -3.49 51.26
C LEU A 160 -24.43 -4.76 51.97
N ILE A 161 -24.13 -5.96 51.49
CA ILE A 161 -24.53 -7.22 52.15
C ILE A 161 -23.32 -8.15 52.28
N GLU A 162 -22.71 -8.14 53.48
CA GLU A 162 -21.91 -9.29 53.92
C GLU A 162 -22.83 -10.52 54.00
N VAL A 163 -22.38 -11.66 53.44
CA VAL A 163 -22.27 -12.98 54.10
C VAL A 163 -22.36 -14.14 53.07
N GLU A 164 -21.36 -15.02 53.20
CA GLU A 164 -21.25 -16.45 52.82
C GLU A 164 -21.17 -16.93 51.36
N GLU A 165 -20.09 -17.70 51.17
CA GLU A 165 -19.75 -18.71 50.17
C GLU A 165 -20.89 -19.27 49.30
N ASP A 166 -20.71 -19.22 47.98
CA ASP A 166 -20.63 -20.46 47.17
C ASP A 166 -20.05 -20.21 45.77
N GLN A 167 -19.33 -21.20 45.24
CA GLN A 167 -18.71 -21.15 43.90
C GLN A 167 -19.75 -21.03 42.77
N PRO A 168 -19.41 -20.30 41.68
CA PRO A 168 -19.83 -20.74 40.35
C PRO A 168 -18.66 -20.91 39.38
N GLN A 169 -18.70 -22.04 38.68
CA GLN A 169 -17.89 -22.33 37.49
C GLN A 169 -18.13 -21.28 36.41
N GLN A 170 -17.09 -20.52 36.03
CA GLN A 170 -17.13 -19.72 34.81
C GLN A 170 -16.94 -20.62 33.57
N PRO A 171 -17.83 -20.55 32.55
CA PRO A 171 -17.54 -21.11 31.24
C PRO A 171 -16.46 -20.28 30.55
N ALA A 172 -15.42 -20.96 30.06
CA ALA A 172 -14.28 -20.35 29.39
C ALA A 172 -14.70 -19.47 28.19
N LYS A 173 -14.60 -18.14 28.34
CA LYS A 173 -14.58 -17.21 27.21
C LYS A 173 -13.34 -17.52 26.36
N LYS A 174 -13.56 -17.95 25.12
CA LYS A 174 -12.53 -18.07 24.08
C LYS A 174 -11.94 -16.70 23.79
N ARG A 175 -10.87 -16.31 24.49
CA ARG A 175 -10.00 -15.20 24.07
C ARG A 175 -9.25 -15.61 22.81
N GLY A 176 -9.38 -14.79 21.76
CA GLY A 176 -8.56 -14.88 20.57
C GLY A 176 -7.09 -14.69 20.92
N PHE A 177 -6.27 -15.65 20.52
CA PHE A 177 -4.81 -15.67 20.67
C PHE A 177 -4.17 -14.39 20.11
N ARG A 178 -3.43 -13.63 20.94
CA ARG A 178 -2.58 -12.50 20.56
C ARG A 178 -1.10 -12.89 20.71
N PHE A 179 -0.25 -12.47 19.77
CA PHE A 179 1.17 -12.85 19.72
C PHE A 179 1.96 -12.08 20.78
N GLY A 180 2.48 -12.77 21.81
CA GLY A 180 3.23 -12.19 22.93
C GLY A 180 3.08 -12.95 24.25
N ASP A 181 2.01 -13.73 24.42
CA ASP A 181 1.84 -14.56 25.63
C ASP A 181 2.74 -15.82 25.59
N PRO A 182 3.38 -16.18 26.71
CA PRO A 182 4.19 -17.39 26.78
C PRO A 182 3.32 -18.63 26.56
N LEU A 183 3.83 -19.57 25.77
CA LEU A 183 3.24 -20.91 25.59
C LEU A 183 3.06 -21.59 26.96
N PRO A 184 1.94 -22.30 27.22
CA PRO A 184 1.79 -23.09 28.44
C PRO A 184 2.85 -24.19 28.45
N LYS A 185 3.70 -24.18 29.48
CA LYS A 185 4.69 -25.24 29.71
C LYS A 185 3.95 -26.53 30.10
N GLN A 186 4.25 -27.63 29.41
CA GLN A 186 3.82 -28.97 29.80
C GLN A 186 4.43 -29.38 31.15
N PRO A 187 3.76 -30.28 31.90
CA PRO A 187 4.06 -30.50 33.31
C PRO A 187 5.27 -31.42 33.48
N GLN A 188 6.19 -31.05 34.36
CA GLN A 188 7.09 -32.00 35.00
C GLN A 188 6.84 -31.98 36.51
N LYS A 189 6.50 -33.16 37.03
CA LYS A 189 6.32 -33.52 38.44
C LYS A 189 7.65 -33.38 39.21
N ALA A 190 7.59 -32.78 40.41
CA ALA A 190 7.83 -33.36 41.76
C ALA A 190 9.32 -33.68 42.03
N ASP A 191 9.95 -33.30 43.15
CA ASP A 191 9.58 -33.49 44.57
C ASP A 191 10.04 -32.29 45.42
N ASP A 192 9.17 -31.73 46.28
CA ASP A 192 9.06 -31.93 47.75
C ASP A 192 10.28 -31.50 48.58
N GLU A 193 10.15 -30.38 49.33
CA GLU A 193 10.03 -30.39 50.80
C GLU A 193 9.78 -28.96 51.33
N LYS A 194 8.86 -28.87 52.31
CA LYS A 194 8.43 -27.71 53.13
C LYS A 194 8.25 -28.28 54.57
N PRO A 195 7.98 -27.52 55.65
CA PRO A 195 8.08 -26.07 55.99
C PRO A 195 8.66 -25.94 57.45
N PRO A 196 8.30 -24.99 58.37
CA PRO A 196 7.75 -23.60 58.37
C PRO A 196 8.73 -22.61 59.08
N GLU A 197 8.60 -21.28 59.16
CA GLU A 197 7.69 -20.36 59.89
C GLU A 197 8.14 -18.93 59.46
N GLY A 198 7.30 -17.94 59.17
CA GLY A 198 6.54 -17.13 60.12
C GLY A 198 7.15 -15.72 60.28
N SER A 199 6.53 -14.70 59.66
CA SER A 199 6.50 -13.23 60.00
C SER A 199 7.82 -12.50 60.32
N GLU A 200 8.20 -11.33 59.80
CA GLU A 200 7.45 -10.17 59.32
C GLU A 200 8.43 -9.13 58.67
N GLN A 201 8.00 -8.55 57.54
CA GLN A 201 8.17 -7.15 57.10
C GLN A 201 9.49 -6.38 57.31
N LYS A 202 10.18 -6.05 56.20
CA LYS A 202 10.16 -4.74 55.46
C LYS A 202 11.54 -4.36 54.88
N GLN A 203 11.47 -3.83 53.64
CA GLN A 203 12.46 -3.09 52.84
C GLN A 203 13.48 -3.91 52.05
N GLU A 204 13.09 -4.30 50.84
CA GLU A 204 14.01 -4.62 49.74
C GLU A 204 14.27 -3.39 48.86
N ALA A 205 15.56 -3.07 48.75
CA ALA A 205 16.13 -2.31 47.64
C ALA A 205 16.07 -3.16 46.35
N PRO A 206 15.84 -2.56 45.17
CA PRO A 206 15.81 -3.31 43.93
C PRO A 206 17.25 -3.63 43.50
N GLN A 207 17.61 -4.91 43.60
CA GLN A 207 18.77 -5.45 42.90
C GLN A 207 18.44 -5.68 41.43
N SER A 208 19.34 -5.15 40.62
CA SER A 208 19.54 -5.34 39.19
C SER A 208 19.45 -6.78 38.71
N GLY A 209 18.75 -6.99 37.59
CA GLY A 209 18.97 -8.17 36.74
C GLY A 209 17.79 -8.50 35.82
N GLY A 210 17.73 -7.91 34.62
CA GLY A 210 16.71 -8.30 33.64
C GLY A 210 16.56 -7.37 32.44
N GLY A 211 17.56 -7.36 31.57
CA GLY A 211 17.57 -6.90 30.16
C GLY A 211 16.46 -5.96 29.66
N ASN A 212 16.83 -4.67 29.52
CA ASN A 212 16.24 -3.79 28.51
C ASN A 212 16.50 -4.36 27.11
N GLN A 213 15.63 -5.25 26.63
CA GLN A 213 15.52 -5.50 25.20
C GLN A 213 14.96 -4.22 24.57
N ARG A 214 15.83 -3.48 23.89
CA ARG A 214 15.47 -2.39 22.99
C ARG A 214 14.28 -2.86 22.14
N GLN A 215 13.10 -2.32 22.39
CA GLN A 215 12.00 -2.44 21.46
C GLN A 215 12.48 -1.77 20.17
N HIS A 216 12.84 -2.57 19.17
CA HIS A 216 13.05 -2.03 17.84
C HIS A 216 11.68 -1.57 17.33
N GLU A 217 11.48 -0.26 17.38
CA GLU A 217 10.21 0.40 17.07
C GLU A 217 9.85 0.17 15.60
N ARG A 218 8.56 -0.06 15.36
CA ARG A 218 8.01 -0.58 14.10
C ARG A 218 7.60 0.56 13.17
N PHE A 219 7.73 0.33 11.87
CA PHE A 219 7.45 1.31 10.81
C PHE A 219 6.69 0.61 9.69
N ASP A 220 5.40 0.89 9.48
CA ASP A 220 4.65 0.40 8.32
C ASP A 220 4.53 1.56 7.32
N GLU A 221 5.19 1.45 6.16
CA GLU A 221 5.05 2.44 5.11
C GLU A 221 5.24 1.87 3.71
N VAL A 222 4.51 2.48 2.78
CA VAL A 222 4.71 2.34 1.36
C VAL A 222 5.93 3.17 0.97
N ILE A 223 7.08 2.51 0.78
CA ILE A 223 8.36 3.16 0.45
C ILE A 223 9.01 2.55 -0.80
N PRO A 224 9.84 3.32 -1.53
CA PRO A 224 10.68 2.78 -2.59
C PRO A 224 11.56 1.66 -2.04
N PHE A 225 11.40 0.47 -2.57
CA PHE A 225 12.10 -0.70 -2.07
C PHE A 225 12.51 -1.62 -3.22
N ALA A 226 13.77 -2.05 -3.19
CA ALA A 226 14.29 -3.04 -4.11
C ALA A 226 15.14 -4.04 -3.33
N TRP A 227 15.09 -5.31 -3.75
CA TRP A 227 15.87 -6.37 -3.16
C TRP A 227 16.35 -7.32 -4.25
N ARG A 228 17.47 -8.01 -4.00
CA ARG A 228 17.90 -9.16 -4.80
C ARG A 228 18.63 -10.19 -3.96
N LYS A 229 18.49 -11.46 -4.32
CA LYS A 229 19.35 -12.53 -3.79
C LYS A 229 20.78 -12.31 -4.28
N VAL A 230 21.72 -12.51 -3.38
CA VAL A 230 23.15 -12.33 -3.63
C VAL A 230 23.85 -13.67 -3.48
N GLU A 231 24.80 -13.96 -4.35
CA GLU A 231 25.62 -15.16 -4.23
C GLU A 231 26.59 -15.02 -3.05
N GLU A 232 26.95 -16.14 -2.41
CA GLU A 232 27.88 -16.15 -1.27
C GLU A 232 29.20 -15.44 -1.58
N ARG A 233 29.73 -15.61 -2.79
CA ARG A 233 30.96 -14.92 -3.24
C ARG A 233 30.83 -13.40 -3.20
N GLU A 234 29.73 -12.87 -3.70
CA GLU A 234 29.47 -11.42 -3.74
C GLU A 234 29.25 -10.88 -2.33
N TYR A 235 28.54 -11.64 -1.48
CA TYR A 235 28.36 -11.28 -0.08
C TYR A 235 29.69 -11.23 0.69
N LEU A 236 30.57 -12.21 0.46
CA LEU A 236 31.92 -12.22 1.05
C LEU A 236 32.79 -11.07 0.54
N GLU A 237 32.62 -10.65 -0.71
CA GLU A 237 33.29 -9.45 -1.23
C GLU A 237 32.78 -8.18 -0.54
N ALA A 238 31.45 -8.02 -0.44
CA ALA A 238 30.86 -6.91 0.31
C ALA A 238 31.35 -6.87 1.76
N LYS A 239 31.43 -8.03 2.42
CA LYS A 239 31.98 -8.16 3.77
C LYS A 239 33.43 -7.69 3.86
N ARG A 240 34.28 -8.06 2.90
CA ARG A 240 35.68 -7.58 2.86
C ARG A 240 35.80 -6.07 2.70
N PHE A 241 34.90 -5.44 1.96
CA PHE A 241 34.87 -3.98 1.83
C PHE A 241 34.40 -3.32 3.13
N TYR A 242 33.36 -3.89 3.75
CA TYR A 242 32.85 -3.43 5.04
C TYR A 242 33.92 -3.51 6.14
N ASP A 243 34.57 -4.67 6.29
CA ASP A 243 35.64 -4.88 7.28
C ASP A 243 36.87 -3.97 7.04
N ALA A 244 36.98 -3.37 5.85
CA ALA A 244 38.07 -2.46 5.46
C ALA A 244 37.66 -0.98 5.48
N ASP A 245 36.49 -0.63 6.03
CA ASP A 245 35.90 0.72 6.03
C ASP A 245 35.82 1.34 4.63
N LYS A 246 35.57 0.50 3.61
CA LYS A 246 35.39 0.94 2.23
C LYS A 246 33.91 1.02 1.87
N PRO A 247 33.53 1.88 0.92
CA PRO A 247 32.15 1.93 0.44
C PRO A 247 31.73 0.55 -0.07
N LEU A 248 30.56 0.09 0.39
CA LEU A 248 30.00 -1.19 -0.01
C LEU A 248 29.87 -1.25 -1.55
N PRO A 249 30.14 -2.40 -2.18
CA PRO A 249 29.95 -2.54 -3.62
C PRO A 249 28.48 -2.28 -3.96
N ALA A 250 28.23 -1.53 -5.03
CA ALA A 250 26.87 -1.17 -5.44
C ALA A 250 26.11 -2.42 -5.91
N PRO A 251 25.15 -2.96 -5.13
CA PRO A 251 24.46 -4.19 -5.51
C PRO A 251 23.47 -3.94 -6.64
N PHE A 252 23.06 -2.70 -6.86
CA PHE A 252 22.10 -2.34 -7.90
C PHE A 252 22.82 -1.47 -8.92
N THR A 253 22.91 -1.94 -10.16
CA THR A 253 23.59 -1.23 -11.26
C THR A 253 22.76 -0.02 -11.70
N SER A 254 22.73 1.08 -10.95
CA SER A 254 22.15 2.30 -11.50
C SER A 254 23.00 2.70 -12.71
N GLY A 255 22.40 2.86 -13.90
CA GLY A 255 23.10 3.43 -15.06
C GLY A 255 23.48 4.91 -14.88
N TYR A 256 23.41 5.39 -13.64
CA TYR A 256 23.71 6.72 -13.18
C TYR A 256 25.15 6.77 -12.68
N GLN A 257 25.98 7.58 -13.31
CA GLN A 257 27.32 7.88 -12.80
C GLN A 257 27.23 9.12 -11.90
N PRO A 258 27.75 9.05 -10.65
CA PRO A 258 27.91 10.22 -9.81
C PRO A 258 28.71 11.29 -10.55
N ILE A 259 28.31 12.55 -10.39
CA ILE A 259 29.04 13.70 -10.93
C ILE A 259 29.96 14.24 -9.83
N ASP A 260 31.13 14.73 -10.22
CA ASP A 260 31.97 15.54 -9.34
C ASP A 260 31.23 16.81 -8.90
N VAL A 261 30.91 16.88 -7.61
CA VAL A 261 30.10 17.97 -7.02
C VAL A 261 30.96 19.16 -6.61
N GLU A 262 32.29 19.03 -6.51
CA GLU A 262 33.16 20.11 -6.04
C GLU A 262 33.00 21.43 -6.83
N PRO A 263 32.87 21.42 -8.17
CA PRO A 263 32.64 22.65 -8.94
C PRO A 263 31.29 23.29 -8.64
N LEU A 264 30.28 22.48 -8.32
CA LEU A 264 28.94 22.94 -7.97
C LEU A 264 28.91 23.53 -6.57
N GLU A 265 29.60 22.94 -5.60
CA GLU A 265 29.72 23.49 -4.25
C GLU A 265 30.37 24.87 -4.25
N LYS A 266 31.44 25.04 -5.03
CA LYS A 266 32.07 26.36 -5.24
C LYS A 266 31.10 27.37 -5.85
N SER A 267 30.27 26.92 -6.79
CA SER A 267 29.24 27.76 -7.43
C SER A 267 28.13 28.16 -6.45
N TRP A 268 27.65 27.24 -5.61
CA TRP A 268 26.66 27.54 -4.58
C TRP A 268 27.21 28.45 -3.49
N ALA A 269 28.48 28.28 -3.12
CA ALA A 269 29.15 29.17 -2.17
C ALA A 269 29.23 30.59 -2.73
N ALA A 270 29.62 30.76 -4.00
CA ALA A 270 29.64 32.07 -4.68
C ALA A 270 28.24 32.70 -4.74
N ILE A 271 27.21 31.92 -5.08
CA ILE A 271 25.81 32.38 -5.08
C ILE A 271 25.36 32.76 -3.67
N SER A 272 25.76 32.02 -2.64
CA SER A 272 25.39 32.29 -1.25
C SER A 272 25.92 33.63 -0.73
N VAL A 273 27.05 34.10 -1.26
CA VAL A 273 27.59 35.43 -0.96
C VAL A 273 26.67 36.53 -1.48
N GLN A 274 26.04 36.33 -2.65
CA GLN A 274 25.09 37.29 -3.23
C GLN A 274 23.70 37.17 -2.62
N ASN A 275 23.23 35.93 -2.42
CA ASN A 275 21.92 35.61 -1.86
C ASN A 275 21.99 34.23 -1.18
N HIS A 276 22.15 34.26 0.15
CA HIS A 276 22.31 33.07 0.98
C HIS A 276 21.20 32.04 0.78
N ILE A 277 19.96 32.50 0.70
CA ILE A 277 18.78 31.64 0.54
C ILE A 277 18.85 30.89 -0.79
N THR A 278 19.23 31.57 -1.87
CA THR A 278 19.31 30.96 -3.20
C THR A 278 20.35 29.85 -3.25
N GLY A 279 21.54 30.08 -2.68
CA GLY A 279 22.61 29.08 -2.65
C GLY A 279 22.21 27.82 -1.88
N GLN A 280 21.56 27.98 -0.73
CA GLN A 280 21.03 26.86 0.04
C GLN A 280 19.94 26.09 -0.71
N THR A 281 18.98 26.81 -1.31
CA THR A 281 17.88 26.16 -2.05
C THR A 281 18.39 25.42 -3.30
N LEU A 282 19.42 25.92 -3.98
CA LEU A 282 20.05 25.20 -5.10
C LEU A 282 20.75 23.91 -4.65
N ALA A 283 21.49 23.97 -3.53
CA ALA A 283 22.13 22.78 -2.96
C ALA A 283 21.08 21.73 -2.54
N GLU A 284 19.98 22.16 -1.93
CA GLU A 284 18.86 21.29 -1.58
C GLU A 284 18.22 20.67 -2.83
N LEU A 285 17.89 21.50 -3.82
CA LEU A 285 17.29 21.06 -5.08
C LEU A 285 18.21 20.07 -5.82
N TRP A 286 19.53 20.32 -5.82
CA TRP A 286 20.52 19.41 -6.39
C TRP A 286 20.48 18.06 -5.70
N LYS A 287 20.60 18.02 -4.36
CA LYS A 287 20.56 16.76 -3.60
C LYS A 287 19.29 15.97 -3.88
N LYS A 288 18.15 16.64 -4.02
CA LYS A 288 16.87 15.99 -4.36
C LYS A 288 16.89 15.42 -5.78
N VAL A 289 17.29 16.21 -6.78
CA VAL A 289 17.31 15.77 -8.18
C VAL A 289 18.33 14.68 -8.42
N ASP A 290 19.52 14.77 -7.82
CA ASP A 290 20.57 13.76 -7.88
C ASP A 290 20.11 12.44 -7.25
N SER A 291 19.49 12.52 -6.07
CA SER A 291 18.84 11.36 -5.44
C SER A 291 17.80 10.74 -6.38
N LEU A 292 16.88 11.52 -6.95
CA LEU A 292 15.87 11.03 -7.91
C LEU A 292 16.50 10.39 -9.16
N CYS A 293 17.63 10.92 -9.64
CA CYS A 293 18.37 10.29 -10.73
C CYS A 293 18.88 8.90 -10.32
N SER A 294 19.41 8.75 -9.11
CA SER A 294 19.89 7.46 -8.57
C SER A 294 18.75 6.46 -8.30
N GLN A 295 17.51 6.96 -8.09
CA GLN A 295 16.31 6.16 -7.82
C GLN A 295 15.77 5.44 -9.07
N VAL A 296 15.99 5.99 -10.27
CA VAL A 296 15.45 5.38 -11.50
C VAL A 296 16.10 4.03 -11.74
N SER A 297 15.28 2.98 -11.91
CA SER A 297 15.76 1.63 -12.20
C SER A 297 16.78 1.60 -13.33
N ALA A 298 17.89 0.90 -13.04
CA ALA A 298 18.88 0.38 -13.98
C ALA A 298 18.32 -0.11 -15.32
N THR A 299 17.12 -0.69 -15.28
CA THR A 299 16.50 -1.37 -16.42
C THR A 299 15.81 -0.42 -17.40
N LYS A 300 15.69 0.87 -17.05
CA LYS A 300 15.07 1.88 -17.92
C LYS A 300 16.09 2.44 -18.90
N LYS A 301 15.70 2.46 -20.18
CA LYS A 301 16.52 2.99 -21.27
C LYS A 301 16.81 4.50 -21.13
N ILE A 302 16.00 5.26 -20.39
CA ILE A 302 16.12 6.72 -20.26
C ILE A 302 15.78 7.13 -18.84
N ASN A 303 16.73 7.78 -18.15
CA ASN A 303 16.50 8.43 -16.86
C ASN A 303 15.80 9.77 -17.08
N LEU A 304 14.59 9.93 -16.54
CA LEU A 304 13.78 11.13 -16.74
C LEU A 304 14.36 12.36 -16.05
N PHE A 305 15.16 12.18 -14.99
CA PHE A 305 15.69 13.25 -14.16
C PHE A 305 17.04 13.78 -14.65
N VAL A 306 17.78 13.03 -15.47
CA VAL A 306 19.08 13.48 -16.03
C VAL A 306 18.94 14.81 -16.79
N PRO A 307 17.95 15.02 -17.69
CA PRO A 307 17.75 16.31 -18.32
C PRO A 307 17.42 17.46 -17.35
N LEU A 308 16.75 17.17 -16.24
CA LEU A 308 16.45 18.15 -15.19
C LEU A 308 17.72 18.53 -14.42
N ARG A 309 18.52 17.52 -14.04
CA ARG A 309 19.83 17.69 -13.40
C ARG A 309 20.78 18.51 -14.26
N ASP A 310 20.93 18.15 -15.53
CA ASP A 310 21.85 18.85 -16.44
C ASP A 310 21.42 20.31 -16.66
N GLN A 311 20.10 20.57 -16.63
CA GLN A 311 19.58 21.93 -16.68
C GLN A 311 19.83 22.68 -15.36
N LEU A 312 19.74 22.03 -14.21
CA LEU A 312 20.06 22.62 -12.91
C LEU A 312 21.54 23.04 -12.81
N ILE A 313 22.46 22.26 -13.37
CA ILE A 313 23.89 22.63 -13.47
C ILE A 313 24.06 23.90 -14.31
N LYS A 314 23.39 23.96 -15.47
CA LYS A 314 23.43 25.12 -16.36
C LYS A 314 22.86 26.36 -15.68
N THR A 315 21.70 26.24 -15.04
CA THR A 315 21.05 27.31 -14.27
C THR A 315 21.95 27.79 -13.13
N THR A 316 22.58 26.87 -12.38
CA THR A 316 23.55 27.24 -11.34
C THR A 316 24.71 28.04 -11.92
N SER A 317 25.28 27.58 -13.04
CA SER A 317 26.39 28.27 -13.72
C SER A 317 25.97 29.66 -14.22
N SER A 318 24.77 29.77 -14.80
CA SER A 318 24.20 31.05 -15.22
C SER A 318 24.00 32.01 -14.05
N LEU A 319 23.51 31.53 -12.91
CA LEU A 319 23.30 32.35 -11.70
C LEU A 319 24.60 32.90 -11.12
N VAL A 320 25.69 32.13 -11.16
CA VAL A 320 27.02 32.62 -10.73
C VAL A 320 27.46 33.84 -11.56
N THR A 321 27.13 33.87 -12.85
CA THR A 321 27.52 34.99 -13.74
C THR A 321 26.69 36.26 -13.54
N LEU A 322 25.68 36.23 -12.68
CA LEU A 322 24.83 37.40 -12.42
C LEU A 322 25.49 38.33 -11.42
N ASN A 323 25.33 39.63 -11.68
CA ASN A 323 25.77 40.66 -10.74
C ASN A 323 24.93 40.68 -9.46
N GLN A 324 23.63 40.36 -9.57
CA GLN A 324 22.69 40.29 -8.46
C GLN A 324 21.63 39.23 -8.70
N ILE A 325 21.34 38.45 -7.66
CA ILE A 325 20.26 37.46 -7.62
C ILE A 325 19.10 38.04 -6.81
N GLY A 326 17.98 38.24 -7.48
CA GLY A 326 16.78 38.81 -6.89
C GLY A 326 16.00 37.82 -6.01
N THR A 327 15.06 38.37 -5.24
CA THR A 327 14.14 37.59 -4.39
C THR A 327 13.24 36.68 -5.21
N LEU A 328 12.86 37.09 -6.42
CA LEU A 328 12.03 36.31 -7.33
C LEU A 328 12.68 34.99 -7.75
N GLN A 329 14.01 34.96 -7.98
CA GLN A 329 14.71 33.71 -8.28
C GLN A 329 14.67 32.76 -7.09
N SER A 330 14.95 33.27 -5.88
CA SER A 330 14.88 32.50 -4.64
C SER A 330 13.50 31.91 -4.40
N GLU A 331 12.43 32.69 -4.56
CA GLU A 331 11.06 32.20 -4.36
C GLU A 331 10.68 31.12 -5.37
N ASN A 332 11.04 31.32 -6.65
CA ASN A 332 10.74 30.33 -7.67
C ASN A 332 11.48 29.01 -7.41
N LEU A 333 12.74 29.05 -6.98
CA LEU A 333 13.47 27.84 -6.59
C LEU A 333 12.82 27.13 -5.41
N LYS A 334 12.41 27.86 -4.36
CA LYS A 334 11.68 27.26 -3.22
C LYS A 334 10.39 26.58 -3.66
N ARG A 335 9.63 27.21 -4.55
CA ARG A 335 8.40 26.63 -5.09
C ARG A 335 8.68 25.39 -5.94
N MET A 336 9.76 25.37 -6.72
CA MET A 336 10.19 24.17 -7.45
C MET A 336 10.53 23.01 -6.51
N VAL A 337 11.23 23.29 -5.39
CA VAL A 337 11.51 22.29 -4.35
C VAL A 337 10.22 21.75 -3.76
N ALA A 338 9.27 22.62 -3.38
CA ALA A 338 7.98 22.20 -2.84
C ALA A 338 7.17 21.34 -3.83
N ILE A 339 7.19 21.68 -5.13
CA ILE A 339 6.54 20.87 -6.17
C ILE A 339 7.16 19.46 -6.24
N ILE A 340 8.49 19.35 -6.18
CA ILE A 340 9.17 18.05 -6.18
C ILE A 340 8.74 17.25 -4.94
N ASP A 341 8.78 17.85 -3.76
CA ASP A 341 8.38 17.17 -2.53
C ASP A 341 6.94 16.67 -2.61
N GLU A 342 6.00 17.49 -3.06
CA GLU A 342 4.60 17.09 -3.18
C GLU A 342 4.39 15.94 -4.19
N VAL A 343 5.06 16.02 -5.35
CA VAL A 343 4.92 15.01 -6.42
C VAL A 343 5.45 13.65 -5.98
N PHE A 344 6.56 13.64 -5.24
CA PHE A 344 7.28 12.41 -4.90
C PHE A 344 6.96 11.88 -3.50
N ALA A 345 6.63 12.73 -2.52
CA ALA A 345 6.19 12.29 -1.19
C ALA A 345 4.85 11.54 -1.23
N ALA A 346 3.96 11.95 -2.14
CA ALA A 346 2.60 11.42 -2.19
C ALA A 346 2.48 10.02 -2.83
N GLN A 347 3.50 9.51 -3.52
CA GLN A 347 3.58 8.13 -4.08
C GLN A 347 2.29 7.54 -4.70
N GLY A 348 1.42 8.38 -5.28
CA GLY A 348 0.15 7.95 -5.88
C GLY A 348 -1.09 8.03 -4.98
N MET A 349 -0.94 8.41 -3.70
CA MET A 349 -2.02 8.71 -2.75
C MET A 349 -2.19 10.22 -2.56
N THR A 350 -2.30 10.97 -3.66
CA THR A 350 -2.65 12.41 -3.59
C THR A 350 -4.15 12.60 -3.51
N THR A 351 -4.64 13.39 -2.55
CA THR A 351 -6.05 13.82 -2.53
C THR A 351 -6.36 14.73 -3.73
N GLN A 352 -7.64 14.87 -4.08
CA GLN A 352 -8.05 15.80 -5.15
C GLN A 352 -7.65 17.25 -4.84
N ASP A 353 -7.67 17.64 -3.57
CA ASP A 353 -7.30 18.99 -3.14
C ASP A 353 -5.80 19.24 -3.28
N GLN A 354 -4.95 18.28 -2.91
CA GLN A 354 -3.50 18.35 -3.17
C GLN A 354 -3.23 18.48 -4.67
N LEU A 355 -3.88 17.65 -5.51
CA LEU A 355 -3.73 17.76 -6.96
C LEU A 355 -4.13 19.14 -7.49
N LYS A 356 -5.16 19.77 -6.91
CA LYS A 356 -5.61 21.12 -7.26
C LYS A 356 -4.60 22.19 -6.81
N GLN A 357 -4.12 22.11 -5.57
CA GLN A 357 -3.08 22.99 -5.01
C GLN A 357 -1.80 22.93 -5.85
N ARG A 358 -1.35 21.72 -6.21
CA ARG A 358 -0.19 21.49 -7.08
C ARG A 358 -0.34 22.16 -8.45
N ARG A 359 -1.49 21.97 -9.10
CA ARG A 359 -1.76 22.57 -10.42
C ARG A 359 -1.74 24.10 -10.34
N GLU A 360 -2.30 24.66 -9.28
CA GLU A 360 -2.29 26.10 -9.06
C GLU A 360 -0.88 26.62 -8.77
N LEU A 361 -0.07 25.90 -7.99
CA LEU A 361 1.33 26.24 -7.74
C LEU A 361 2.17 26.22 -9.03
N ILE A 362 2.03 25.17 -9.85
CA ILE A 362 2.66 25.05 -11.17
C ILE A 362 2.23 26.22 -12.07
N ARG A 363 0.93 26.56 -12.09
CA ARG A 363 0.40 27.67 -12.89
C ARG A 363 1.01 29.01 -12.47
N ARG A 364 1.10 29.28 -11.17
CA ARG A 364 1.69 30.52 -10.63
C ARG A 364 3.16 30.67 -10.99
N VAL A 365 3.97 29.62 -10.75
CA VAL A 365 5.40 29.63 -11.12
C VAL A 365 5.57 29.84 -12.62
N ARG A 366 4.75 29.18 -13.46
CA ARG A 366 4.79 29.39 -14.91
C ARG A 366 4.47 30.83 -15.30
N GLU A 367 3.44 31.44 -14.72
CA GLU A 367 3.06 32.81 -15.03
C GLU A 367 4.11 33.84 -14.60
N GLU A 368 4.70 33.66 -13.42
CA GLU A 368 5.78 34.52 -12.91
C GLU A 368 7.04 34.42 -13.77
N LEU A 369 7.47 33.21 -14.13
CA LEU A 369 8.65 33.05 -14.99
C LEU A 369 8.37 33.55 -16.42
N ARG A 370 7.13 33.38 -16.92
CA ARG A 370 6.73 33.89 -18.25
C ARG A 370 6.67 35.41 -18.28
N THR A 371 6.18 36.05 -17.22
CA THR A 371 6.15 37.51 -17.09
C THR A 371 7.56 38.08 -16.94
N SER A 372 8.43 37.43 -16.15
CA SER A 372 9.85 37.77 -16.06
C SER A 372 10.56 37.70 -17.42
N LYS A 373 10.34 36.61 -18.18
CA LYS A 373 10.88 36.44 -19.54
C LYS A 373 10.38 37.52 -20.52
N ARG A 374 9.10 37.90 -20.45
CA ARG A 374 8.50 38.95 -21.29
C ARG A 374 8.97 40.36 -20.95
N ARG A 375 9.32 40.64 -19.69
CA ARG A 375 9.80 41.96 -19.24
C ARG A 375 11.22 42.29 -19.74
N GLY A 376 11.82 41.44 -20.58
CA GLY A 376 13.09 41.77 -21.23
C GLY A 376 14.30 41.66 -20.31
N SER A 377 14.20 40.86 -19.24
CA SER A 377 15.38 40.36 -18.55
C SER A 377 16.26 39.65 -19.58
N ARG A 378 17.26 40.34 -20.12
CA ARG A 378 18.31 39.76 -20.98
C ARG A 378 19.17 38.75 -20.22
N ILE A 379 18.94 38.63 -18.92
CA ILE A 379 19.62 37.70 -18.05
C ILE A 379 19.04 36.30 -18.32
N GLN A 380 19.78 35.51 -19.09
CA GLN A 380 19.56 34.08 -19.24
C GLN A 380 19.98 33.37 -17.94
N ASP A 381 19.18 33.52 -16.89
CA ASP A 381 19.38 32.82 -15.62
C ASP A 381 19.08 31.31 -15.73
N GLY A 382 18.40 30.87 -16.79
CA GLY A 382 18.07 29.46 -17.02
C GLY A 382 16.90 28.96 -16.17
N MET A 383 16.19 29.83 -15.44
CA MET A 383 15.10 29.45 -14.53
C MET A 383 13.88 28.93 -15.28
N TRP A 384 13.56 29.51 -16.44
CA TRP A 384 12.46 29.07 -17.29
C TRP A 384 12.70 27.65 -17.82
N GLU A 385 13.88 27.40 -18.37
CA GLU A 385 14.28 26.11 -18.91
C GLU A 385 14.30 25.03 -17.83
N LEU A 386 14.77 25.37 -16.61
CA LEU A 386 14.73 24.49 -15.45
C LEU A 386 13.29 24.09 -15.11
N PHE A 387 12.39 25.07 -15.05
CA PHE A 387 10.98 24.83 -14.78
C PHE A 387 10.30 23.96 -15.85
N GLU A 388 10.58 24.21 -17.13
CA GLU A 388 10.05 23.38 -18.22
C GLU A 388 10.53 21.92 -18.11
N LYS A 389 11.79 21.68 -17.72
CA LYS A 389 12.27 20.32 -17.47
C LYS A 389 11.55 19.67 -16.30
N LEU A 390 11.31 20.41 -15.22
CA LEU A 390 10.59 19.91 -14.06
C LEU A 390 9.15 19.54 -14.43
N GLU A 391 8.44 20.40 -15.15
CA GLU A 391 7.09 20.13 -15.63
C GLU A 391 7.02 18.87 -16.50
N ASN A 392 7.96 18.73 -17.45
CA ASN A 392 8.05 17.54 -18.29
C ASN A 392 8.28 16.24 -17.49
N VAL A 393 9.02 16.32 -16.37
CA VAL A 393 9.21 15.17 -15.47
C VAL A 393 7.89 14.85 -14.76
N ILE A 394 7.21 15.86 -14.23
CA ILE A 394 5.93 15.70 -13.51
C ILE A 394 4.86 15.11 -14.42
N ASP A 395 4.74 15.59 -15.66
CA ASP A 395 3.79 15.08 -16.63
C ASP A 395 4.03 13.61 -16.95
N LYS A 396 5.30 13.21 -17.11
CA LYS A 396 5.66 11.81 -17.33
C LYS A 396 5.38 10.95 -16.10
N VAL A 397 5.65 11.45 -14.89
CA VAL A 397 5.30 10.72 -13.65
C VAL A 397 3.80 10.53 -13.54
N ASN A 398 3.00 11.57 -13.81
CA ASN A 398 1.54 11.48 -13.80
C ASN A 398 1.01 10.55 -14.91
N GLN A 399 1.63 10.56 -16.09
CA GLN A 399 1.21 9.75 -17.23
C GLN A 399 1.53 8.25 -17.05
N TYR A 400 2.74 7.95 -16.58
CA TYR A 400 3.24 6.56 -16.50
C TYR A 400 3.04 5.93 -15.11
N GLY A 401 2.86 6.74 -14.07
CA GLY A 401 2.79 6.30 -12.67
C GLY A 401 4.18 6.13 -12.03
N HIS A 402 4.25 6.29 -10.70
CA HIS A 402 5.47 6.16 -9.90
C HIS A 402 6.17 4.82 -10.13
N ASP A 403 5.43 3.72 -10.10
CA ASP A 403 5.95 2.36 -10.31
C ASP A 403 6.67 2.21 -11.66
N HIS A 404 6.15 2.88 -12.69
CA HIS A 404 6.75 2.83 -14.01
C HIS A 404 8.01 3.68 -14.10
N VAL A 405 8.07 4.82 -13.42
CA VAL A 405 9.24 5.71 -13.47
C VAL A 405 10.40 5.11 -12.70
N PHE A 406 10.15 4.63 -11.49
CA PHE A 406 11.21 4.14 -10.62
C PHE A 406 11.52 2.65 -10.78
N GLY A 407 10.59 1.88 -11.39
CA GLY A 407 10.81 0.46 -11.69
C GLY A 407 10.68 -0.47 -10.47
N HIS A 408 10.25 0.07 -9.34
CA HIS A 408 9.80 -0.68 -8.17
C HIS A 408 8.41 -0.16 -7.78
N THR A 409 7.49 -1.07 -7.50
CA THR A 409 6.23 -0.73 -6.83
C THR A 409 6.57 -0.43 -5.38
N PRO A 410 6.13 0.71 -4.81
CA PRO A 410 6.20 0.93 -3.38
C PRO A 410 5.59 -0.28 -2.64
N GLN A 411 6.35 -0.87 -1.73
CA GLN A 411 5.91 -2.04 -0.97
C GLN A 411 5.59 -1.63 0.45
N ASP A 412 4.68 -2.37 1.08
CA ASP A 412 4.52 -2.33 2.53
C ASP A 412 5.77 -2.96 3.16
N VAL A 413 6.66 -2.09 3.65
CA VAL A 413 7.97 -2.46 4.16
C VAL A 413 8.10 -2.04 5.61
N ASN A 414 8.46 -3.02 6.44
CA ASN A 414 8.77 -2.85 7.85
C ASN A 414 10.27 -2.65 8.02
N VAL A 415 10.69 -1.42 8.32
CA VAL A 415 12.10 -1.06 8.46
C VAL A 415 12.47 -0.83 9.92
N SER A 416 13.65 -1.28 10.31
CA SER A 416 14.28 -0.98 11.60
C SER A 416 15.80 -0.86 11.41
N ALA A 417 16.49 -0.30 12.41
CA ALA A 417 17.96 -0.25 12.40
C ALA A 417 18.62 -1.64 12.30
N GLY A 418 17.91 -2.71 12.70
CA GLY A 418 18.43 -4.09 12.69
C GLY A 418 18.03 -4.92 11.46
N GLY A 419 17.12 -4.44 10.60
CA GLY A 419 16.65 -5.23 9.48
C GLY A 419 15.42 -4.67 8.79
N VAL A 420 15.00 -5.38 7.74
CA VAL A 420 13.82 -5.03 6.94
C VAL A 420 12.94 -6.25 6.69
N ALA A 421 11.63 -6.08 6.74
CA ALA A 421 10.66 -7.08 6.31
C ALA A 421 9.75 -6.49 5.24
N TRP A 422 9.38 -7.28 4.25
CA TRP A 422 8.55 -6.84 3.12
C TRP A 422 7.59 -7.93 2.70
N ALA A 423 6.48 -7.52 2.08
CA ALA A 423 5.54 -8.43 1.45
C ALA A 423 5.91 -8.62 -0.03
N GLU A 424 6.18 -9.86 -0.44
CA GLU A 424 6.20 -10.23 -1.85
C GLU A 424 4.80 -10.60 -2.32
N GLU A 425 4.33 -9.89 -3.33
CA GLU A 425 3.08 -10.21 -4.02
C GLU A 425 3.18 -11.55 -4.77
N SER A 426 2.03 -12.18 -5.00
CA SER A 426 1.97 -13.46 -5.69
C SER A 426 2.49 -13.35 -7.13
N SER A 427 3.27 -14.35 -7.54
CA SER A 427 3.85 -14.37 -8.88
C SER A 427 2.79 -14.72 -9.93
N SER A 428 2.14 -13.74 -10.53
CA SER A 428 1.27 -14.01 -11.68
C SER A 428 2.04 -13.87 -12.99
N ILE A 429 2.12 -14.98 -13.73
CA ILE A 429 2.34 -15.02 -15.17
C ILE A 429 1.19 -14.30 -15.94
N ASP A 430 0.17 -13.77 -15.26
CA ASP A 430 -1.08 -13.30 -15.87
C ASP A 430 -1.24 -11.78 -16.03
N ARG A 431 -0.15 -10.98 -15.95
CA ARG A 431 -0.20 -9.55 -16.37
C ARG A 431 -0.54 -9.39 -17.87
N ALA A 432 -0.39 -10.45 -18.68
CA ALA A 432 -0.82 -10.48 -20.08
C ALA A 432 -2.35 -10.33 -20.27
N LYS A 433 -3.16 -10.72 -19.28
CA LYS A 433 -4.63 -10.60 -19.34
C LYS A 433 -5.14 -9.19 -18.99
N LEU A 434 -4.28 -8.35 -18.41
CA LEU A 434 -4.62 -6.98 -17.96
C LEU A 434 -4.33 -5.90 -19.01
N GLY A 435 -3.79 -6.23 -20.18
CA GLY A 435 -3.46 -5.25 -21.24
C GLY A 435 -2.34 -4.26 -20.87
N LEU A 436 -1.72 -4.42 -19.71
CA LEU A 436 -0.51 -3.70 -19.32
C LEU A 436 0.66 -4.31 -20.10
N ARG A 437 1.41 -3.45 -20.83
CA ARG A 437 2.58 -3.88 -21.62
C ARG A 437 3.47 -4.77 -20.77
N LYS A 438 3.92 -5.90 -21.36
CA LYS A 438 4.88 -6.86 -20.80
C LYS A 438 6.01 -6.12 -20.07
N SER A 439 5.89 -5.93 -18.74
CA SER A 439 7.06 -5.70 -17.91
C SER A 439 7.84 -7.01 -17.98
N LYS A 440 9.16 -6.92 -18.22
CA LYS A 440 10.05 -8.09 -18.17
C LYS A 440 9.67 -8.89 -16.93
N HIS A 441 9.39 -10.18 -17.13
CA HIS A 441 9.09 -11.12 -16.06
C HIS A 441 9.99 -10.83 -14.86
N GLN A 442 9.41 -10.43 -13.72
CA GLN A 442 10.13 -10.49 -12.47
C GLN A 442 10.23 -11.99 -12.17
N GLU A 443 11.36 -12.57 -12.53
CA GLU A 443 11.68 -13.96 -12.23
C GLU A 443 11.60 -14.12 -10.72
N VAL A 444 10.78 -15.06 -10.26
CA VAL A 444 10.57 -15.23 -8.83
C VAL A 444 11.80 -15.90 -8.27
N VAL A 445 12.56 -15.15 -7.48
CA VAL A 445 13.76 -15.68 -6.87
C VAL A 445 13.35 -16.51 -5.64
N PRO A 446 13.65 -17.82 -5.58
CA PRO A 446 13.34 -18.63 -4.41
C PRO A 446 14.24 -18.18 -3.25
N LEU A 447 13.60 -17.72 -2.17
CA LEU A 447 14.23 -17.36 -0.91
C LEU A 447 13.95 -18.40 0.17
N LYS A 448 14.98 -18.73 0.94
CA LYS A 448 14.95 -19.57 2.13
C LYS A 448 15.65 -18.85 3.28
N ARG A 449 15.37 -19.28 4.51
CA ARG A 449 16.11 -18.82 5.69
C ARG A 449 17.61 -19.12 5.50
N GLY A 450 18.46 -18.14 5.79
CA GLY A 450 19.90 -18.20 5.60
C GLY A 450 20.39 -17.76 4.20
N ASP A 451 19.50 -17.47 3.25
CA ASP A 451 19.92 -16.87 1.98
C ASP A 451 20.45 -15.45 2.21
N HIS A 452 21.51 -15.09 1.48
CA HIS A 452 22.04 -13.72 1.46
C HIS A 452 21.25 -12.84 0.48
N VAL A 453 20.92 -11.64 0.95
CA VAL A 453 20.12 -10.67 0.20
C VAL A 453 20.75 -9.29 0.33
N ALA A 454 20.73 -8.53 -0.76
CA ALA A 454 20.97 -7.09 -0.74
C ALA A 454 19.62 -6.38 -0.88
N VAL A 455 19.41 -5.37 -0.05
CA VAL A 455 18.25 -4.48 -0.14
C VAL A 455 18.68 -3.04 -0.33
N ARG A 456 17.77 -2.29 -0.92
CA ARG A 456 17.88 -0.86 -1.13
C ARG A 456 16.56 -0.23 -0.72
N VAL A 457 16.60 0.60 0.31
CA VAL A 457 15.45 1.21 0.98
C VAL A 457 15.50 2.72 0.78
N GLY A 458 14.44 3.29 0.20
CA GLY A 458 14.33 4.73 -0.06
C GLY A 458 13.63 5.43 1.10
N LEU A 459 14.37 6.17 1.91
CA LEU A 459 13.82 6.91 3.04
C LEU A 459 13.28 8.27 2.59
N LYS A 460 12.09 8.64 3.09
CA LYS A 460 11.45 9.95 2.88
C LYS A 460 12.11 11.08 3.69
N GLY A 461 13.45 11.10 3.75
CA GLY A 461 14.19 12.22 4.31
C GLY A 461 14.34 13.37 3.32
N THR A 462 14.64 14.58 3.80
CA THR A 462 15.18 15.68 3.00
C THR A 462 16.67 15.83 3.30
N PRO A 463 17.59 15.39 2.40
CA PRO A 463 17.36 14.78 1.09
C PRO A 463 16.93 13.32 1.17
N TRP A 464 16.35 12.80 0.09
CA TRP A 464 15.93 11.40 0.01
C TRP A 464 17.19 10.52 0.02
N VAL A 465 17.32 9.66 1.04
CA VAL A 465 18.49 8.79 1.22
C VAL A 465 18.15 7.38 0.80
N TRP A 466 19.03 6.78 0.00
CA TRP A 466 19.01 5.35 -0.25
C TRP A 466 19.91 4.65 0.74
N VAL A 467 19.31 3.85 1.59
CA VAL A 467 20.05 2.95 2.46
C VAL A 467 20.27 1.64 1.71
N VAL A 468 21.53 1.20 1.66
CA VAL A 468 21.91 -0.07 1.05
C VAL A 468 22.43 -0.98 2.14
N GLY A 469 21.76 -2.11 2.33
CA GLY A 469 22.17 -3.09 3.32
C GLY A 469 22.27 -4.48 2.72
N TYR A 470 23.30 -5.21 3.15
CA TYR A 470 23.38 -6.65 2.94
C TYR A 470 22.96 -7.36 4.23
N GLY A 471 22.36 -8.52 4.07
CA GLY A 471 21.79 -9.24 5.19
C GLY A 471 21.47 -10.69 4.88
N GLU A 472 21.01 -11.37 5.92
CA GLU A 472 20.56 -12.75 5.86
C GLU A 472 19.05 -12.82 6.08
N VAL A 473 18.38 -13.66 5.28
CA VAL A 473 16.96 -13.91 5.45
C VAL A 473 16.73 -14.70 6.74
N VAL A 474 16.05 -14.07 7.71
CA VAL A 474 15.72 -14.69 8.99
C VAL A 474 14.36 -15.37 8.97
N MET A 475 13.44 -14.93 8.12
CA MET A 475 12.09 -15.48 8.03
C MET A 475 11.51 -15.41 6.62
N VAL A 476 10.82 -16.47 6.21
CA VAL A 476 9.93 -16.48 5.04
C VAL A 476 8.61 -17.10 5.46
N LYS A 477 7.53 -16.33 5.47
CA LYS A 477 6.21 -16.76 5.93
C LYS A 477 5.16 -16.58 4.83
N PRO A 478 4.40 -17.62 4.43
CA PRO A 478 3.30 -17.47 3.48
C PRO A 478 2.17 -16.65 4.13
N LEU A 479 1.63 -15.68 3.38
CA LEU A 479 0.53 -14.82 3.82
C LEU A 479 -0.85 -15.46 3.62
N SER A 480 -0.96 -16.50 2.78
CA SER A 480 -2.22 -17.22 2.60
C SER A 480 -2.25 -18.56 3.35
N ARG A 481 -3.28 -18.76 4.18
CA ARG A 481 -3.48 -20.01 4.95
C ARG A 481 -3.66 -21.26 4.08
N ARG A 482 -4.07 -21.09 2.80
CA ARG A 482 -4.31 -22.19 1.83
C ARG A 482 -3.09 -22.55 0.98
N ALA A 483 -1.99 -21.78 1.06
CA ALA A 483 -0.83 -21.93 0.19
C ALA A 483 0.14 -23.06 0.54
N ASN A 484 0.15 -23.51 1.80
CA ASN A 484 1.07 -24.56 2.25
C ASN A 484 0.87 -25.87 1.48
N ALA A 485 -0.29 -26.07 0.83
CA ALA A 485 -0.59 -27.24 0.02
C ALA A 485 -0.11 -27.18 -1.44
N GLN A 486 0.44 -26.05 -1.92
CA GLN A 486 0.85 -25.85 -3.33
C GLN A 486 2.37 -25.66 -3.52
N GLN A 487 3.18 -25.73 -2.45
CA GLN A 487 4.61 -25.37 -2.48
C GLN A 487 5.54 -26.38 -3.20
N ASP A 488 5.06 -27.53 -3.66
CA ASP A 488 5.93 -28.65 -4.08
C ASP A 488 6.15 -28.83 -5.59
N THR A 489 5.80 -27.87 -6.44
CA THR A 489 6.14 -27.98 -7.87
C THR A 489 7.23 -26.99 -8.26
N SER A 490 8.35 -27.52 -8.75
CA SER A 490 9.57 -26.83 -9.21
C SER A 490 9.39 -25.83 -10.37
N LYS A 491 8.14 -25.49 -10.70
CA LYS A 491 7.73 -24.48 -11.70
C LYS A 491 6.56 -23.60 -11.22
N GLY A 492 6.30 -23.57 -9.90
CA GLY A 492 5.04 -23.11 -9.30
C GLY A 492 4.96 -21.62 -8.99
N ILE A 493 3.74 -21.10 -9.13
CA ILE A 493 3.32 -19.78 -8.66
C ILE A 493 3.59 -19.69 -7.17
N TYR A 494 4.44 -18.74 -6.74
CA TYR A 494 4.65 -18.49 -5.33
C TYR A 494 3.45 -17.70 -4.79
N PRO A 495 2.79 -18.21 -3.73
CA PRO A 495 1.77 -17.47 -3.03
C PRO A 495 2.39 -16.24 -2.37
N PRO A 496 1.59 -15.20 -2.07
CA PRO A 496 2.14 -14.00 -1.45
C PRO A 496 2.78 -14.38 -0.12
N ARG A 497 3.97 -13.87 0.14
CA ARG A 497 4.80 -14.24 1.30
C ARG A 497 5.39 -12.99 1.92
N ARG A 498 5.57 -13.01 3.24
CA ARG A 498 6.31 -12.01 3.98
C ARG A 498 7.72 -12.53 4.20
N VAL A 499 8.71 -11.74 3.81
CA VAL A 499 10.13 -12.03 4.00
C VAL A 499 10.67 -11.06 5.01
N ALA A 500 11.52 -11.53 5.92
CA ALA A 500 12.28 -10.67 6.83
C ALA A 500 13.76 -10.99 6.70
N MET A 501 14.59 -9.94 6.63
CA MET A 501 16.04 -10.03 6.69
C MET A 501 16.59 -9.20 7.84
N GLN A 502 17.71 -9.67 8.37
CA GLN A 502 18.52 -8.93 9.33
C GLN A 502 19.69 -8.29 8.59
N PHE A 503 19.95 -7.00 8.86
CA PHE A 503 21.15 -6.34 8.34
C PHE A 503 22.39 -6.92 8.99
N THR A 504 23.35 -7.36 8.18
CA THR A 504 24.66 -7.84 8.63
C THR A 504 25.78 -6.90 8.19
N LEU A 505 25.62 -6.24 7.04
CA LEU A 505 26.54 -5.23 6.53
C LEU A 505 25.73 -3.99 6.15
N ILE A 506 25.80 -2.96 7.00
CA ILE A 506 25.19 -1.65 6.81
C ILE A 506 26.10 -0.62 7.45
N THR A 507 26.30 0.53 6.80
CA THR A 507 27.16 1.60 7.33
C THR A 507 26.50 2.30 8.51
N ASP A 508 27.30 2.90 9.38
CA ASP A 508 26.78 3.68 10.52
C ASP A 508 25.96 4.87 10.04
N GLU A 509 26.38 5.52 8.95
CA GLU A 509 25.63 6.63 8.32
C GLU A 509 24.23 6.20 7.85
N ASP A 510 24.12 5.04 7.21
CA ASP A 510 22.85 4.49 6.75
C ASP A 510 21.97 4.05 7.92
N THR A 511 22.59 3.50 8.97
CA THR A 511 21.90 3.12 10.20
C THR A 511 21.32 4.34 10.91
N ASP A 512 22.10 5.42 11.01
CA ASP A 512 21.66 6.70 11.55
C ASP A 512 20.55 7.32 10.70
N ALA A 513 20.62 7.20 9.38
CA ALA A 513 19.57 7.66 8.48
C ALA A 513 18.26 6.89 8.71
N LEU A 514 18.32 5.56 8.87
CA LEU A 514 17.15 4.73 9.22
C LEU A 514 16.55 5.17 10.56
N VAL A 515 17.38 5.33 11.60
CA VAL A 515 16.92 5.72 12.95
C VAL A 515 16.27 7.11 12.93
N LYS A 516 16.89 8.09 12.26
CA LYS A 516 16.33 9.44 12.12
C LYS A 516 15.01 9.43 11.38
N ALA A 517 14.90 8.65 10.30
CA ALA A 517 13.66 8.54 9.53
C ALA A 517 12.53 7.91 10.37
N THR A 518 12.81 6.84 11.12
CA THR A 518 11.82 6.22 12.01
C THR A 518 11.41 7.15 13.14
N HIS A 519 12.36 7.86 13.74
CA HIS A 519 12.09 8.77 14.87
C HIS A 519 11.30 10.02 14.44
N ASN A 520 11.65 10.64 13.31
CA ASN A 520 10.95 11.84 12.84
C ASN A 520 9.48 11.56 12.52
N LYS A 521 9.16 10.39 11.95
CA LYS A 521 7.79 10.00 11.67
C LYS A 521 6.97 9.80 12.94
N GLN A 522 7.53 9.16 13.96
CA GLN A 522 6.84 9.02 15.23
C GLN A 522 6.51 10.37 15.87
N LEU A 523 7.42 11.34 15.74
CA LEU A 523 7.15 12.71 16.18
C LEU A 523 6.00 13.33 15.38
N GLU A 524 5.92 13.09 14.07
CA GLU A 524 4.80 13.55 13.24
C GLU A 524 3.47 12.88 13.61
N GLU A 525 3.46 11.55 13.83
CA GLU A 525 2.26 10.83 14.26
C GLU A 525 1.78 11.27 15.63
N ARG A 526 2.70 11.46 16.60
CA ARG A 526 2.37 12.02 17.91
C ARG A 526 1.83 13.44 17.79
N ARG A 527 2.46 14.29 16.98
CA ARG A 527 1.96 15.65 16.73
C ARG A 527 0.57 15.64 16.11
N LYS A 528 0.30 14.71 15.21
CA LYS A 528 -1.01 14.57 14.61
C LYS A 528 -2.05 14.11 15.63
N GLN A 529 -1.74 13.10 16.44
CA GLN A 529 -2.62 12.69 17.55
C GLN A 529 -2.93 13.85 18.49
N TYR A 530 -1.91 14.61 18.91
CA TYR A 530 -2.13 15.80 19.74
C TYR A 530 -3.01 16.88 19.08
N LEU A 531 -2.96 17.02 17.75
CA LEU A 531 -3.82 17.97 17.03
C LEU A 531 -5.24 17.45 16.90
N ASP A 532 -5.41 16.16 16.62
CA ASP A 532 -6.72 15.52 16.55
C ASP A 532 -7.40 15.60 17.95
N ASP A 533 -6.67 15.35 19.04
CA ASP A 533 -7.16 15.47 20.42
C ASP A 533 -7.57 16.92 20.79
N LEU A 534 -6.88 17.93 20.23
CA LEU A 534 -7.21 19.35 20.44
C LEU A 534 -8.45 19.79 19.65
N GLU A 535 -8.70 19.19 18.47
CA GLU A 535 -9.90 19.47 17.68
C GLU A 535 -11.17 18.86 18.32
N ASP A 536 -11.04 17.77 19.07
CA ASP A 536 -12.13 17.15 19.82
C ASP A 536 -12.50 17.91 21.10
N ASP A 537 -11.53 18.55 21.76
CA ASP A 537 -11.76 19.38 22.96
C ASP A 537 -12.44 20.74 22.64
N ASP A 538 -12.30 21.27 21.43
CA ASP A 538 -12.96 22.50 20.98
C ASP A 538 -14.46 22.31 20.64
N PHE A 539 -15.00 21.09 20.73
CA PHE A 539 -16.44 20.80 20.55
C PHE A 539 -17.26 20.88 21.85
N ILE A 540 -16.63 21.21 22.99
CA ILE A 540 -17.30 21.44 24.28
C ILE A 540 -17.24 22.94 24.62
N PHE A 541 -17.91 23.80 23.85
CA PHE A 541 -18.33 25.14 24.30
C PHE A 541 -19.63 25.62 23.67
#